data_AF-A0A519KRH8-F1
#
_entry.id   AF-A0A519KRH8-F1
#
_cell.length_a   1.000
_cell.length_b   1.000
_cell.length_c   1.000
_cell.angle_alpha   90.00
_cell.angle_beta   90.00
_cell.angle_gamma   90.00
#
_symmetry.space_group_name_H-M   'P 1'
#
loop_
_entity.id
_entity.type
_entity.pdbx_description
1 polymer ?
#
loop_
_entity_poly.entity_id
_entity_poly.type
_entity_poly.pdbx_seq_one_letter_code
_entity_poly.pdbx_strand_id
1 'polypeptide(L)'
;MSHPFTAPFGWVRRGRPQVAIQGPRDVPETEIRFVLFRGKAKAGVISLMWPTDFAFRNDKQPDEGVSTLDAFSSFKPISAIQPELGGEPVPTGRGWVLTRMYAASQKEFVRHFFRRRNRTQDRETQLFATNQILEHYTKNQSHRSVAAVIQGYRAMDLGDLNAQKAAARHLAAEIKAAPKMELTGDPRTDREHLTVSMSFTLWQLYLSAGNARGFIETLDQTVAYLKSVDMPFPGIILNGCSTIFVRAYLHFIQGEVEEARALVNFNAEFYCKHLPRLPRKAIWFKENTHSLDCVALGLQMMERLHDGLKPLGSTTVIQAANRVNYPPAVAVLDTQFSRFCRGVRKSRKAATETGAEAAAEPASVD
;
A
#
# COMPACT_ATOMS: atom_id res chain seq x y z
N MET A 1 17.15 -24.29 -33.63
CA MET A 1 18.48 -24.00 -33.05
C MET A 1 18.27 -23.48 -31.64
N SER A 2 18.99 -23.98 -30.65
CA SER A 2 18.97 -23.38 -29.30
C SER A 2 19.65 -22.02 -29.36
N HIS A 3 18.95 -20.94 -29.00
CA HIS A 3 19.59 -19.64 -28.84
C HIS A 3 20.72 -19.76 -27.80
N PRO A 4 21.96 -19.32 -28.10
CA PRO A 4 23.05 -19.33 -27.11
C PRO A 4 22.84 -18.30 -26.00
N PHE A 5 21.81 -17.46 -26.14
CA PHE A 5 21.40 -16.45 -25.18
C PHE A 5 20.13 -16.84 -24.44
N THR A 6 20.08 -16.51 -23.16
CA THR A 6 18.87 -16.52 -22.35
C THR A 6 18.75 -15.22 -21.56
N ALA A 7 17.53 -14.88 -21.16
CA ALA A 7 17.24 -13.71 -20.34
C ALA A 7 16.72 -14.17 -18.96
N PRO A 8 17.62 -14.57 -18.04
CA PRO A 8 17.21 -15.17 -16.78
C PRO A 8 16.44 -14.19 -15.89
N PHE A 9 16.76 -12.90 -15.97
CA PHE A 9 16.16 -11.87 -15.13
C PHE A 9 15.83 -10.58 -15.87
N GLY A 10 14.75 -9.96 -15.42
CA GLY A 10 14.39 -8.60 -15.80
C GLY A 10 13.48 -8.01 -14.73
N TRP A 11 13.80 -6.82 -14.24
CA TRP A 11 13.07 -6.15 -13.16
C TRP A 11 13.17 -4.63 -13.30
N VAL A 12 12.43 -3.89 -12.50
CA VAL A 12 12.61 -2.43 -12.39
C VAL A 12 13.43 -2.12 -11.14
N ARG A 13 14.48 -1.32 -11.26
CA ARG A 13 15.19 -0.71 -10.12
C ARG A 13 15.23 0.80 -10.26
N ARG A 14 14.93 1.53 -9.18
CA ARG A 14 14.92 3.00 -9.16
C ARG A 14 14.12 3.59 -10.32
N GLY A 15 13.01 2.93 -10.64
CA GLY A 15 12.11 3.31 -11.72
C GLY A 15 12.57 2.96 -13.14
N ARG A 16 13.73 2.31 -13.34
CA ARG A 16 14.25 1.92 -14.66
C ARG A 16 14.28 0.40 -14.85
N PRO A 17 13.91 -0.14 -16.02
CA PRO A 17 14.10 -1.55 -16.33
C PRO A 17 15.59 -1.90 -16.35
N GLN A 18 15.94 -2.95 -15.62
CA GLN A 18 17.23 -3.62 -15.67
C GLN A 18 17.03 -5.03 -16.16
N VAL A 19 17.96 -5.48 -17.00
CA VAL A 19 17.91 -6.76 -17.69
C VAL A 19 19.21 -7.51 -17.47
N ALA A 20 19.11 -8.81 -17.26
CA ALA A 20 20.24 -9.71 -17.26
C ALA A 20 20.12 -10.63 -18.47
N ILE A 21 21.18 -10.70 -19.27
CA ILE A 21 21.32 -11.64 -20.37
C ILE A 21 22.47 -12.58 -20.03
N GLN A 22 22.25 -13.87 -20.25
CA GLN A 22 23.28 -14.89 -20.16
C GLN A 22 23.62 -15.40 -21.55
N GLY A 23 24.90 -15.42 -21.91
CA GLY A 23 25.38 -15.94 -23.18
C GLY A 23 26.90 -15.95 -23.29
N PRO A 24 27.46 -16.59 -24.34
CA PRO A 24 28.90 -16.65 -24.55
C PRO A 24 29.49 -15.25 -24.77
N ARG A 25 30.67 -14.97 -24.21
CA ARG A 25 31.35 -13.67 -24.32
C ARG A 25 32.34 -13.59 -25.47
N ASP A 26 32.79 -14.73 -25.95
CA ASP A 26 33.73 -14.93 -27.05
C ASP A 26 33.04 -14.94 -28.43
N VAL A 27 31.87 -14.30 -28.53
CA VAL A 27 31.14 -14.12 -29.79
C VAL A 27 31.36 -12.72 -30.37
N PRO A 28 31.23 -12.56 -31.70
CA PRO A 28 31.19 -11.24 -32.31
C PRO A 28 30.12 -10.36 -31.67
N GLU A 29 30.34 -9.06 -31.72
CA GLU A 29 29.40 -8.09 -31.17
C GLU A 29 28.00 -8.31 -31.76
N THR A 30 27.04 -8.56 -30.88
CA THR A 30 25.72 -9.06 -31.27
C THR A 30 24.63 -8.11 -30.75
N GLU A 31 23.77 -7.62 -31.65
CA GLU A 31 22.64 -6.77 -31.26
C GLU A 31 21.55 -7.59 -30.55
N ILE A 32 21.25 -7.23 -29.30
CA ILE A 32 20.10 -7.73 -28.56
C ILE A 32 19.05 -6.63 -28.50
N ARG A 33 17.86 -6.94 -29.01
CA ARG A 33 16.75 -5.98 -29.12
C ARG A 33 15.74 -6.21 -28.01
N PHE A 34 15.50 -5.19 -27.20
CA PHE A 34 14.47 -5.19 -26.18
C PHE A 34 13.21 -4.52 -26.72
N VAL A 35 12.26 -5.34 -27.16
CA VAL A 35 10.99 -4.86 -27.73
C VAL A 35 10.03 -4.49 -26.59
N LEU A 36 9.59 -3.24 -26.61
CA LEU A 36 8.64 -2.71 -25.63
C LEU A 36 7.23 -2.79 -26.21
N PHE A 37 6.29 -3.29 -25.40
CA PHE A 37 4.90 -3.47 -25.82
C PHE A 37 3.96 -2.51 -25.08
N ARG A 38 2.88 -2.11 -25.76
CA ARG A 38 1.69 -1.49 -25.18
C ARG A 38 0.46 -2.33 -25.54
N GLY A 39 0.03 -3.16 -24.60
CA GLY A 39 -0.91 -4.25 -24.90
C GLY A 39 -0.23 -5.26 -25.82
N LYS A 40 -0.80 -5.46 -27.01
CA LYS A 40 -0.23 -6.34 -28.06
C LYS A 40 0.60 -5.57 -29.11
N ALA A 41 0.55 -4.24 -29.12
CA ALA A 41 1.25 -3.43 -30.11
C ALA A 41 2.70 -3.19 -29.67
N LYS A 42 3.62 -3.21 -30.63
CA LYS A 42 5.00 -2.79 -30.46
C LYS A 42 5.04 -1.27 -30.27
N ALA A 43 5.48 -0.83 -29.09
CA ALA A 43 5.59 0.57 -28.73
C ALA A 43 6.98 1.16 -29.03
N GLY A 44 8.02 0.32 -29.02
CA GLY A 44 9.39 0.73 -29.28
C GLY A 44 10.38 -0.42 -29.22
N VAL A 45 11.64 -0.11 -29.51
CA VAL A 45 12.77 -1.03 -29.35
C VAL A 45 13.91 -0.25 -28.71
N ILE A 46 14.59 -0.89 -27.76
CA ILE A 46 15.89 -0.45 -27.28
C ILE A 46 16.87 -1.54 -27.67
N SER A 47 17.90 -1.19 -28.42
CA SER A 47 18.96 -2.11 -28.82
C SER A 47 20.16 -1.92 -27.91
N LEU A 48 20.76 -3.04 -27.48
CA LEU A 48 22.03 -3.08 -26.78
C LEU A 48 22.97 -4.05 -27.50
N MET A 49 24.25 -3.72 -27.55
CA MET A 49 25.30 -4.55 -28.14
C MET A 49 25.90 -5.48 -27.08
N TRP A 50 25.81 -6.79 -27.30
CA TRP A 50 26.48 -7.78 -26.47
C TRP A 50 27.91 -8.03 -26.96
N PRO A 51 28.92 -8.12 -26.07
CA PRO A 51 28.86 -7.90 -24.62
C PRO A 51 29.03 -6.42 -24.19
N THR A 52 29.36 -5.51 -25.12
CA THR A 52 29.84 -4.14 -24.87
C THR A 52 28.95 -3.31 -23.93
N ASP A 53 27.63 -3.37 -24.11
CA ASP A 53 26.66 -2.57 -23.33
C ASP A 53 26.26 -3.21 -22.00
N PHE A 54 26.90 -4.32 -21.62
CA PHE A 54 26.57 -5.10 -20.44
C PHE A 54 27.72 -5.09 -19.42
N ALA A 55 27.37 -4.93 -18.14
CA ALA A 55 28.31 -5.02 -17.04
C ALA A 55 28.38 -6.46 -16.51
N PHE A 56 29.60 -7.00 -16.44
CA PHE A 56 29.90 -8.34 -15.90
C PHE A 56 30.59 -8.16 -14.56
N ARG A 57 29.91 -8.48 -13.46
CA ARG A 57 30.41 -8.21 -12.09
C ARG A 57 30.67 -9.46 -11.26
N ASN A 58 30.41 -10.65 -11.81
CA ASN A 58 30.43 -11.89 -11.05
C ASN A 58 31.41 -12.89 -11.66
N ASP A 59 32.57 -13.08 -11.03
CA ASP A 59 33.55 -14.10 -11.42
C ASP A 59 32.97 -15.53 -11.33
N LYS A 60 31.88 -15.72 -10.57
CA LYS A 60 31.17 -17.02 -10.45
C LYS A 60 30.12 -17.25 -11.55
N GLN A 61 29.74 -16.21 -12.28
CA GLN A 61 28.80 -16.28 -13.42
C GLN A 61 29.36 -15.41 -14.55
N PRO A 62 30.50 -15.82 -15.14
CA PRO A 62 31.24 -14.99 -16.09
C PRO A 62 30.44 -14.65 -17.36
N ASP A 63 29.38 -15.40 -17.64
CA ASP A 63 28.54 -15.29 -18.84
C ASP A 63 27.25 -14.47 -18.63
N GLU A 64 27.03 -13.90 -17.44
CA GLU A 64 25.86 -13.03 -17.16
C GLU A 64 26.25 -11.55 -17.24
N GLY A 65 25.65 -10.85 -18.20
CA GLY A 65 25.79 -9.41 -18.38
C GLY A 65 24.52 -8.68 -17.94
N VAL A 66 24.67 -7.62 -17.16
CA VAL A 66 23.56 -6.79 -16.68
C VAL A 66 23.60 -5.41 -17.30
N SER A 67 22.46 -4.93 -17.79
CA SER A 67 22.34 -3.57 -18.33
C SER A 67 21.04 -2.88 -17.90
N THR A 68 20.99 -1.56 -18.05
CA THR A 68 19.82 -0.72 -17.76
C THR A 68 19.27 -0.15 -19.06
N LEU A 69 17.95 -0.24 -19.25
CA LEU A 69 17.28 0.26 -20.44
C LEU A 69 16.90 1.73 -20.26
N ASP A 70 17.86 2.66 -20.33
CA ASP A 70 17.65 4.07 -19.95
C ASP A 70 16.63 4.83 -20.81
N ALA A 71 16.53 4.52 -22.11
CA ALA A 71 15.61 5.19 -23.04
C ALA A 71 14.12 4.77 -22.87
N PHE A 72 13.81 3.88 -21.93
CA PHE A 72 12.47 3.30 -21.80
C PHE A 72 11.36 4.32 -21.50
N SER A 73 11.69 5.43 -20.82
CA SER A 73 10.70 6.41 -20.35
C SER A 73 9.90 7.04 -21.50
N SER A 74 10.52 7.16 -22.68
CA SER A 74 9.91 7.73 -23.89
C SER A 74 8.77 6.86 -24.46
N PHE A 75 8.63 5.62 -24.01
CA PHE A 75 7.66 4.66 -24.56
C PHE A 75 6.45 4.39 -23.64
N LYS A 76 6.41 4.99 -22.45
CA LYS A 76 5.32 4.78 -21.47
C LYS A 76 3.93 5.10 -22.08
N PRO A 77 2.87 4.37 -21.70
CA PRO A 77 2.88 3.18 -20.84
C PRO A 77 3.38 1.92 -21.57
N ILE A 78 4.08 1.05 -20.83
CA ILE A 78 4.66 -0.21 -21.29
C ILE A 78 4.02 -1.39 -20.54
N SER A 79 3.46 -2.35 -21.27
CA SER A 79 2.86 -3.57 -20.71
C SER A 79 3.85 -4.71 -20.52
N ALA A 80 4.87 -4.81 -21.37
CA ALA A 80 5.90 -5.84 -21.29
C ALA A 80 7.16 -5.41 -22.05
N ILE A 81 8.28 -6.04 -21.71
CA ILE A 81 9.53 -5.98 -22.49
C ILE A 81 9.88 -7.42 -22.85
N GLN A 82 10.21 -7.67 -24.12
CA GLN A 82 10.66 -8.97 -24.63
C GLN A 82 12.02 -8.80 -25.30
N PRO A 83 13.05 -9.52 -24.84
CA PRO A 83 14.32 -9.59 -25.56
C PRO A 83 14.17 -10.44 -26.82
N GLU A 84 14.78 -9.99 -27.91
CA GLU A 84 14.82 -10.62 -29.22
C GLU A 84 16.26 -10.61 -29.76
N LEU A 85 16.60 -11.66 -30.51
CA LEU A 85 17.86 -11.79 -31.23
C LEU A 85 17.55 -12.24 -32.67
N GLY A 86 17.98 -11.48 -33.66
CA GLY A 86 17.66 -11.78 -35.07
C GLY A 86 16.15 -11.77 -35.38
N GLY A 87 15.34 -11.09 -34.59
CA GLY A 87 13.88 -11.06 -34.70
C GLY A 87 13.15 -12.18 -33.97
N GLU A 88 13.89 -13.13 -33.38
CA GLU A 88 13.33 -14.24 -32.61
C GLU A 88 13.38 -13.97 -31.10
N PRO A 89 12.34 -14.33 -30.32
CA PRO A 89 12.34 -14.13 -28.87
C PRO A 89 13.46 -14.89 -28.15
N VAL A 90 14.23 -14.18 -27.33
CA VAL A 90 15.20 -14.81 -26.41
C VAL A 90 14.43 -15.50 -25.28
N PRO A 91 14.74 -16.78 -24.95
CA PRO A 91 14.10 -17.49 -23.85
C PRO A 91 14.23 -16.75 -22.52
N THR A 92 13.12 -16.59 -21.80
CA THR A 92 13.07 -15.86 -20.52
C THR A 92 12.97 -16.81 -19.33
N GLY A 93 13.73 -16.51 -18.26
CA GLY A 93 13.71 -17.26 -17.02
C GLY A 93 12.54 -16.87 -16.09
N ARG A 94 12.39 -17.60 -14.97
CA ARG A 94 11.40 -17.26 -13.93
C ARG A 94 11.63 -15.88 -13.28
N GLY A 95 12.86 -15.37 -13.37
CA GLY A 95 13.24 -14.04 -12.89
C GLY A 95 12.84 -12.90 -13.83
N TRP A 96 12.31 -13.20 -15.02
CA TRP A 96 11.82 -12.20 -15.96
C TRP A 96 10.44 -11.68 -15.56
N VAL A 97 10.43 -10.60 -14.77
CA VAL A 97 9.20 -9.99 -14.26
C VAL A 97 8.79 -8.71 -14.98
N LEU A 98 9.48 -8.34 -16.07
CA LEU A 98 9.13 -7.24 -17.00
C LEU A 98 7.94 -7.62 -17.90
N THR A 99 6.95 -8.27 -17.32
CA THR A 99 5.71 -8.68 -17.95
C THR A 99 4.55 -8.10 -17.15
N ARG A 100 3.43 -7.76 -17.81
CA ARG A 100 2.21 -7.27 -17.15
C ARG A 100 2.42 -5.96 -16.37
N MET A 101 3.34 -5.11 -16.82
CA MET A 101 3.65 -3.82 -16.18
C MET A 101 2.57 -2.75 -16.43
N TYR A 102 1.65 -3.00 -17.36
CA TYR A 102 0.50 -2.15 -17.64
C TYR A 102 -0.67 -3.01 -18.14
N ALA A 103 -1.89 -2.53 -17.97
CA ALA A 103 -3.10 -3.14 -18.50
C ALA A 103 -3.74 -2.23 -19.55
N ALA A 104 -3.77 -2.67 -20.81
CA ALA A 104 -4.37 -1.93 -21.91
C ALA A 104 -5.90 -2.06 -21.95
N SER A 105 -6.50 -2.98 -21.20
CA SER A 105 -7.95 -3.19 -21.12
C SER A 105 -8.44 -3.51 -19.71
N GLN A 106 -9.75 -3.42 -19.48
CA GLN A 106 -10.37 -3.84 -18.21
C GLN A 106 -10.10 -5.33 -17.92
N LYS A 107 -10.21 -6.19 -18.95
CA LYS A 107 -9.93 -7.63 -18.84
C LYS A 107 -8.49 -7.92 -18.43
N GLU A 108 -7.53 -7.20 -19.02
CA GLU A 108 -6.12 -7.31 -18.62
C GLU A 108 -5.90 -6.82 -17.18
N PHE A 109 -6.56 -5.74 -16.78
CA PHE A 109 -6.44 -5.22 -15.43
C PHE A 109 -6.89 -6.25 -14.40
N VAL A 110 -8.08 -6.82 -14.58
CA VAL A 110 -8.62 -7.88 -13.72
C VAL A 110 -7.65 -9.06 -13.67
N ARG A 111 -7.13 -9.50 -14.82
CA ARG A 111 -6.18 -10.62 -14.90
C ARG A 111 -4.89 -10.35 -14.13
N HIS A 112 -4.32 -9.16 -14.26
CA HIS A 112 -2.98 -8.83 -13.77
C HIS A 112 -3.01 -8.34 -12.30
N PHE A 113 -4.00 -7.54 -11.92
CA PHE A 113 -4.00 -6.78 -10.68
C PHE A 113 -5.00 -7.26 -9.63
N PHE A 114 -6.06 -8.01 -9.95
CA PHE A 114 -7.00 -8.41 -8.89
C PHE A 114 -6.42 -9.50 -7.97
N ARG A 115 -5.80 -10.55 -8.51
CA ARG A 115 -5.26 -11.65 -7.71
C ARG A 115 -3.77 -11.46 -7.40
N ARG A 116 -3.40 -11.51 -6.11
CA ARG A 116 -1.99 -11.35 -5.67
C ARG A 116 -1.03 -12.28 -6.42
N ARG A 117 -1.42 -13.54 -6.63
CA ARG A 117 -0.62 -14.56 -7.35
C ARG A 117 -0.33 -14.22 -8.82
N ASN A 118 -1.13 -13.35 -9.44
CA ASN A 118 -0.97 -12.98 -10.85
C ASN A 118 -0.11 -11.72 -11.03
N ARG A 119 0.05 -10.93 -9.96
CA ARG A 119 0.88 -9.73 -9.94
C ARG A 119 2.36 -10.12 -9.94
N THR A 120 3.22 -9.25 -10.45
CA THR A 120 4.67 -9.36 -10.17
C THR A 120 4.90 -9.30 -8.65
N GLN A 121 5.75 -10.20 -8.14
CA GLN A 121 6.10 -10.24 -6.71
C GLN A 121 7.27 -9.30 -6.38
N ASP A 122 8.00 -8.83 -7.41
CA ASP A 122 9.04 -7.82 -7.25
C ASP A 122 8.41 -6.47 -6.89
N ARG A 123 8.82 -5.90 -5.75
CA ARG A 123 8.15 -4.74 -5.15
C ARG A 123 8.31 -3.47 -6.00
N GLU A 124 9.51 -3.23 -6.52
CA GLU A 124 9.79 -2.04 -7.35
C GLU A 124 9.11 -2.15 -8.72
N THR A 125 9.10 -3.34 -9.32
CA THR A 125 8.35 -3.59 -10.57
C THR A 125 6.84 -3.44 -10.36
N GLN A 126 6.31 -3.89 -9.21
CA GLN A 126 4.90 -3.69 -8.89
C GLN A 126 4.58 -2.21 -8.66
N LEU A 127 5.44 -1.47 -7.94
CA LEU A 127 5.31 -0.02 -7.75
C LEU A 127 5.28 0.69 -9.10
N PHE A 128 6.25 0.40 -9.98
CA PHE A 128 6.30 0.91 -11.33
C PHE A 128 5.02 0.63 -12.12
N ALA A 129 4.55 -0.62 -12.09
CA ALA A 129 3.34 -1.02 -12.80
C ALA A 129 2.10 -0.24 -12.32
N THR A 130 1.96 -0.04 -11.01
CA THR A 130 0.88 0.76 -10.46
C THR A 130 0.96 2.24 -10.81
N ASN A 131 2.17 2.81 -10.92
CA ASN A 131 2.36 4.20 -11.36
C ASN A 131 1.83 4.36 -12.79
N GLN A 132 2.13 3.43 -13.69
CA GLN A 132 1.63 3.48 -15.07
C GLN A 132 0.10 3.43 -15.15
N ILE A 133 -0.56 2.68 -14.26
CA ILE A 133 -2.03 2.68 -14.18
C ILE A 133 -2.53 4.05 -13.71
N LEU A 134 -1.96 4.59 -12.65
CA LEU A 134 -2.42 5.87 -12.08
C LEU A 134 -2.16 7.05 -13.02
N GLU A 135 -1.12 6.99 -13.84
CA GLU A 135 -0.78 8.03 -14.83
C GLU A 135 -1.57 7.90 -16.15
N HIS A 136 -1.82 6.69 -16.65
CA HIS A 136 -2.29 6.50 -18.03
C HIS A 136 -3.62 5.74 -18.19
N TYR A 137 -4.09 5.03 -17.16
CA TYR A 137 -5.29 4.21 -17.26
C TYR A 137 -6.55 4.99 -16.86
N THR A 138 -7.48 5.16 -17.80
CA THR A 138 -8.72 5.94 -17.60
C THR A 138 -10.00 5.12 -17.71
N LYS A 139 -9.92 3.81 -18.00
CA LYS A 139 -11.08 3.00 -18.40
C LYS A 139 -12.06 2.64 -17.28
N ASN A 140 -11.62 2.64 -16.02
CA ASN A 140 -12.44 2.24 -14.88
C ASN A 140 -11.86 2.83 -13.58
N GLN A 141 -12.68 3.56 -12.83
CA GLN A 141 -12.27 4.25 -11.60
C GLN A 141 -11.88 3.27 -10.49
N SER A 142 -12.65 2.20 -10.27
CA SER A 142 -12.35 1.21 -9.23
C SER A 142 -11.00 0.50 -9.48
N HIS A 143 -10.62 0.32 -10.74
CA HIS A 143 -9.29 -0.22 -11.08
C HIS A 143 -8.16 0.71 -10.66
N ARG A 144 -8.32 2.03 -10.87
CA ARG A 144 -7.35 3.03 -10.40
C ARG A 144 -7.24 3.01 -8.88
N SER A 145 -8.36 2.95 -8.16
CA SER A 145 -8.40 2.81 -6.70
C SER A 145 -7.65 1.55 -6.22
N VAL A 146 -7.86 0.40 -6.88
CA VAL A 146 -7.10 -0.84 -6.58
C VAL A 146 -5.60 -0.64 -6.80
N ALA A 147 -5.20 0.03 -7.88
CA ALA A 147 -3.79 0.32 -8.15
C ALA A 147 -3.18 1.26 -7.11
N ALA A 148 -3.91 2.29 -6.65
CA ALA A 148 -3.46 3.20 -5.60
C ALA A 148 -3.22 2.47 -4.27
N VAL A 149 -4.12 1.56 -3.88
CA VAL A 149 -3.93 0.71 -2.68
C VAL A 149 -2.67 -0.15 -2.81
N ILE A 150 -2.46 -0.80 -3.96
CA ILE A 150 -1.26 -1.61 -4.21
C ILE A 150 0.01 -0.74 -4.15
N GLN A 151 -0.01 0.42 -4.81
CA GLN A 151 1.08 1.39 -4.82
C GLN A 151 1.47 1.78 -3.39
N GLY A 152 0.48 2.10 -2.55
CA GLY A 152 0.70 2.49 -1.16
C GLY A 152 1.41 1.42 -0.33
N TYR A 153 0.96 0.16 -0.41
CA TYR A 153 1.66 -0.93 0.26
C TYR A 153 3.07 -1.17 -0.29
N ARG A 154 3.31 -0.98 -1.61
CA ARG A 154 4.66 -1.14 -2.17
C ARG A 154 5.58 0.01 -1.74
N ALA A 155 5.08 1.24 -1.67
CA ALA A 155 5.84 2.38 -1.21
C ALA A 155 6.23 2.25 0.28
N MET A 156 5.33 1.72 1.12
CA MET A 156 5.68 1.38 2.52
C MET A 156 6.73 0.27 2.58
N ASP A 157 6.57 -0.81 1.82
CA ASP A 157 7.54 -1.92 1.83
C ASP A 157 8.95 -1.50 1.41
N LEU A 158 9.06 -0.54 0.48
CA LEU A 158 10.36 -0.06 -0.04
C LEU A 158 11.03 0.97 0.89
N GLY A 159 10.27 1.60 1.80
CA GLY A 159 10.80 2.64 2.69
C GLY A 159 11.24 3.94 1.99
N ASP A 160 10.95 4.12 0.70
CA ASP A 160 11.29 5.33 -0.04
C ASP A 160 10.26 6.43 0.24
N LEU A 161 10.68 7.48 0.97
CA LEU A 161 9.83 8.63 1.33
C LEU A 161 9.24 9.35 0.10
N ASN A 162 9.96 9.42 -1.02
CA ASN A 162 9.45 10.06 -2.23
C ASN A 162 8.33 9.23 -2.85
N ALA A 163 8.51 7.91 -2.89
CA ALA A 163 7.47 6.98 -3.32
C ALA A 163 6.24 7.04 -2.40
N GLN A 164 6.44 7.14 -1.08
CA GLN A 164 5.35 7.26 -0.10
C GLN A 164 4.55 8.56 -0.29
N LYS A 165 5.24 9.70 -0.50
CA LYS A 165 4.59 10.98 -0.79
C LYS A 165 3.78 10.93 -2.09
N ALA A 166 4.33 10.32 -3.15
CA ALA A 166 3.61 10.15 -4.41
C ALA A 166 2.37 9.25 -4.24
N ALA A 167 2.51 8.13 -3.52
CA ALA A 167 1.40 7.22 -3.25
C ALA A 167 0.30 7.88 -2.41
N ALA A 168 0.66 8.68 -1.41
CA ALA A 168 -0.31 9.44 -0.61
C ALA A 168 -1.12 10.44 -1.47
N ARG A 169 -0.45 11.15 -2.39
CA ARG A 169 -1.14 12.06 -3.34
C ARG A 169 -2.12 11.30 -4.24
N HIS A 170 -1.71 10.14 -4.78
CA HIS A 170 -2.61 9.34 -5.61
C HIS A 170 -3.79 8.80 -4.80
N LEU A 171 -3.57 8.24 -3.61
CA LEU A 171 -4.66 7.78 -2.76
C LEU A 171 -5.65 8.90 -2.43
N ALA A 172 -5.18 10.09 -2.06
CA ALA A 172 -6.04 11.23 -1.81
C ALA A 172 -6.85 11.65 -3.05
N ALA A 173 -6.22 11.64 -4.23
CA ALA A 173 -6.90 11.94 -5.50
C ALA A 173 -7.98 10.90 -5.85
N GLU A 174 -7.68 9.61 -5.68
CA GLU A 174 -8.62 8.53 -5.97
C GLU A 174 -9.76 8.45 -4.93
N ILE A 175 -9.50 8.79 -3.66
CA ILE A 175 -10.55 8.97 -2.63
C ILE A 175 -11.50 10.10 -3.04
N LYS A 176 -10.97 11.25 -3.49
CA LYS A 176 -11.80 12.35 -4.00
C LYS A 176 -12.61 11.95 -5.23
N ALA A 177 -12.08 11.06 -6.07
CA ALA A 177 -12.77 10.54 -7.25
C ALA A 177 -13.72 9.36 -6.96
N ALA A 178 -13.76 8.86 -5.71
CA ALA A 178 -14.56 7.70 -5.32
C ALA A 178 -16.06 7.80 -5.65
N PRO A 179 -16.72 8.98 -5.60
CA PRO A 179 -18.12 9.10 -6.02
C PRO A 179 -18.42 8.61 -7.45
N LYS A 180 -17.39 8.55 -8.33
CA LYS A 180 -17.50 8.03 -9.70
C LYS A 180 -17.51 6.48 -9.79
N MET A 181 -17.30 5.78 -8.66
CA MET A 181 -17.37 4.31 -8.60
C MET A 181 -18.80 3.84 -8.34
N GLU A 182 -19.10 2.63 -8.79
CA GLU A 182 -20.39 1.98 -8.59
C GLU A 182 -20.47 1.24 -7.24
N LEU A 183 -21.69 1.08 -6.72
CA LEU A 183 -22.00 0.18 -5.61
C LEU A 183 -22.24 -1.23 -6.16
N THR A 184 -21.18 -2.04 -6.20
CA THR A 184 -21.21 -3.34 -6.89
C THR A 184 -21.35 -4.52 -5.94
N GLY A 185 -21.11 -4.32 -4.64
CA GLY A 185 -21.05 -5.43 -3.69
C GLY A 185 -19.87 -6.39 -3.91
N ASP A 186 -18.89 -6.04 -4.75
CA ASP A 186 -17.62 -6.76 -4.89
C ASP A 186 -16.49 -5.94 -4.27
N PRO A 187 -15.67 -6.51 -3.37
CA PRO A 187 -14.59 -5.78 -2.68
C PRO A 187 -13.59 -5.06 -3.59
N ARG A 188 -13.48 -5.46 -4.86
CA ARG A 188 -12.52 -4.93 -5.83
C ARG A 188 -13.12 -3.89 -6.77
N THR A 189 -14.43 -3.71 -6.75
CA THR A 189 -15.12 -2.71 -7.59
C THR A 189 -16.06 -1.81 -6.82
N ASP A 190 -16.44 -2.18 -5.59
CA ASP A 190 -17.39 -1.46 -4.75
C ASP A 190 -16.83 -0.15 -4.21
N ARG A 191 -17.59 0.93 -4.43
CA ARG A 191 -17.23 2.30 -4.04
C ARG A 191 -16.88 2.42 -2.56
N GLU A 192 -17.74 1.95 -1.67
CA GLU A 192 -17.61 2.21 -0.22
C GLU A 192 -16.46 1.40 0.36
N HIS A 193 -16.39 0.12 -0.01
CA HIS A 193 -15.28 -0.74 0.39
C HIS A 193 -13.93 -0.21 -0.10
N LEU A 194 -13.84 0.24 -1.36
CA LEU A 194 -12.60 0.79 -1.90
C LEU A 194 -12.25 2.14 -1.29
N THR A 195 -13.23 3.00 -0.99
CA THR A 195 -13.00 4.28 -0.29
C THR A 195 -12.32 4.02 1.04
N VAL A 196 -12.87 3.12 1.86
CA VAL A 196 -12.27 2.77 3.16
C VAL A 196 -10.92 2.06 2.97
N SER A 197 -10.76 1.20 1.96
CA SER A 197 -9.47 0.55 1.69
C SER A 197 -8.36 1.53 1.31
N MET A 198 -8.70 2.56 0.53
CA MET A 198 -7.78 3.64 0.19
C MET A 198 -7.44 4.48 1.41
N SER A 199 -8.43 4.93 2.18
CA SER A 199 -8.19 5.73 3.39
C SER A 199 -7.39 4.96 4.45
N PHE A 200 -7.66 3.66 4.59
CA PHE A 200 -6.91 2.77 5.48
C PHE A 200 -5.43 2.68 5.10
N THR A 201 -5.15 2.59 3.79
CA THR A 201 -3.77 2.59 3.29
C THR A 201 -3.13 3.98 3.44
N LEU A 202 -3.91 5.04 3.26
CA LEU A 202 -3.44 6.43 3.34
C LEU A 202 -2.99 6.82 4.74
N TRP A 203 -3.75 6.48 5.79
CA TRP A 203 -3.31 6.80 7.16
C TRP A 203 -2.05 6.02 7.55
N GLN A 204 -1.89 4.77 7.07
CA GLN A 204 -0.68 3.98 7.30
C GLN A 204 0.54 4.59 6.60
N LEU A 205 0.37 5.09 5.38
CA LEU A 205 1.42 5.82 4.67
C LEU A 205 1.82 7.08 5.40
N TYR A 206 0.85 7.89 5.86
CA TYR A 206 1.15 9.10 6.61
C TYR A 206 1.86 8.78 7.92
N LEU A 207 1.43 7.74 8.63
CA LEU A 207 2.11 7.27 9.83
C LEU A 207 3.55 6.79 9.53
N SER A 208 3.73 5.97 8.51
CA SER A 208 5.05 5.46 8.08
C SER A 208 6.01 6.61 7.71
N ALA A 209 5.49 7.64 7.04
CA ALA A 209 6.23 8.84 6.63
C ALA A 209 6.43 9.86 7.77
N GLY A 210 5.88 9.62 8.97
CA GLY A 210 5.93 10.56 10.09
C GLY A 210 5.06 11.81 9.93
N ASN A 211 4.08 11.80 9.01
CA ASN A 211 3.12 12.88 8.81
C ASN A 211 1.96 12.77 9.83
N ALA A 212 2.19 13.28 11.03
CA ALA A 212 1.22 13.30 12.14
C ALA A 212 -0.14 13.93 11.76
N ARG A 213 -0.12 15.07 11.06
CA ARG A 213 -1.33 15.80 10.67
C ARG A 213 -2.18 14.99 9.69
N GLY A 214 -1.56 14.54 8.59
CA GLY A 214 -2.25 13.72 7.59
C GLY A 214 -2.77 12.41 8.17
N PHE A 215 -2.04 11.81 9.12
CA PHE A 215 -2.47 10.62 9.84
C PHE A 215 -3.78 10.84 10.60
N ILE A 216 -3.86 11.87 11.47
CA ILE A 216 -5.08 12.19 12.23
C ILE A 216 -6.23 12.59 11.31
N GLU A 217 -6.01 13.52 10.38
CA GLU A 217 -7.05 14.00 9.46
C GLU A 217 -7.67 12.85 8.65
N THR A 218 -6.86 11.87 8.23
CA THR A 218 -7.36 10.71 7.49
C THR A 218 -8.19 9.78 8.39
N LEU A 219 -7.77 9.57 9.65
CA LEU A 219 -8.57 8.79 10.60
C LEU A 219 -9.95 9.45 10.83
N ASP A 220 -9.97 10.76 11.10
CA ASP A 220 -11.20 11.51 11.37
C ASP A 220 -12.15 11.48 10.17
N GLN A 221 -11.63 11.75 8.96
CA GLN A 221 -12.40 11.69 7.72
C GLN A 221 -12.97 10.29 7.45
N THR A 222 -12.18 9.25 7.73
CA THR A 222 -12.63 7.87 7.51
C THR A 222 -13.71 7.47 8.52
N VAL A 223 -13.56 7.84 9.79
CA VAL A 223 -14.59 7.58 10.82
C VAL A 223 -15.88 8.34 10.50
N ALA A 224 -15.79 9.60 10.09
CA ALA A 224 -16.96 10.38 9.65
C ALA A 224 -17.65 9.72 8.45
N TYR A 225 -16.88 9.26 7.47
CA TYR A 225 -17.41 8.52 6.33
C TYR A 225 -18.13 7.24 6.76
N LEU A 226 -17.52 6.43 7.63
CA LEU A 226 -18.09 5.19 8.15
C LEU A 226 -19.41 5.41 8.91
N LYS A 227 -19.56 6.54 9.60
CA LYS A 227 -20.82 6.94 10.25
C LYS A 227 -21.91 7.38 9.27
N SER A 228 -21.51 7.89 8.10
CA SER A 228 -22.42 8.45 7.09
C SER A 228 -22.97 7.43 6.08
N VAL A 229 -22.26 6.31 5.88
CA VAL A 229 -22.66 5.31 4.88
C VAL A 229 -23.80 4.44 5.44
N ASP A 230 -24.91 4.40 4.71
CA ASP A 230 -26.02 3.52 5.06
C ASP A 230 -25.87 2.16 4.38
N MET A 231 -25.95 1.10 5.18
CA MET A 231 -25.92 -0.30 4.76
C MET A 231 -24.81 -0.70 3.75
N PRO A 232 -23.53 -0.31 3.94
CA PRO A 232 -22.45 -0.61 2.99
C PRO A 232 -22.19 -2.10 2.73
N PHE A 233 -21.43 -2.40 1.68
CA PHE A 233 -20.88 -3.74 1.45
C PHE A 233 -20.15 -4.23 2.72
N PRO A 234 -20.52 -5.39 3.29
CA PRO A 234 -20.15 -5.72 4.66
C PRO A 234 -18.66 -6.00 4.87
N GLY A 235 -17.87 -6.24 3.80
CA GLY A 235 -16.41 -6.34 3.90
C GLY A 235 -15.73 -5.05 4.36
N ILE A 236 -16.45 -3.93 4.41
CA ILE A 236 -15.98 -2.64 4.93
C ILE A 236 -15.43 -2.75 6.37
N ILE A 237 -15.93 -3.70 7.17
CA ILE A 237 -15.45 -3.92 8.54
C ILE A 237 -13.97 -4.29 8.64
N LEU A 238 -13.40 -4.87 7.57
CA LEU A 238 -12.01 -5.34 7.55
C LEU A 238 -11.00 -4.22 7.77
N ASN A 239 -11.34 -3.01 7.31
CA ASN A 239 -10.49 -1.84 7.43
C ASN A 239 -11.16 -0.75 8.29
N GLY A 240 -12.50 -0.74 8.35
CA GLY A 240 -13.28 0.17 9.17
C GLY A 240 -13.03 -0.03 10.66
N CYS A 241 -13.14 -1.27 11.17
CA CYS A 241 -12.97 -1.55 12.59
C CYS A 241 -11.57 -1.19 13.11
N SER A 242 -10.54 -1.49 12.32
CA SER A 242 -9.16 -1.10 12.64
C SER A 242 -8.98 0.42 12.68
N THR A 243 -9.59 1.15 11.76
CA THR A 243 -9.50 2.62 11.70
C THR A 243 -10.18 3.26 12.91
N ILE A 244 -11.40 2.81 13.24
CA ILE A 244 -12.14 3.30 14.41
C ILE A 244 -11.36 3.00 15.70
N PHE A 245 -10.83 1.78 15.83
CA PHE A 245 -10.05 1.37 17.01
C PHE A 245 -8.80 2.23 17.22
N VAL A 246 -7.99 2.47 16.17
CA VAL A 246 -6.82 3.35 16.26
C VAL A 246 -7.25 4.74 16.71
N ARG A 247 -8.33 5.30 16.15
CA ARG A 247 -8.76 6.64 16.52
C ARG A 247 -9.27 6.72 17.97
N ALA A 248 -10.04 5.73 18.42
CA ALA A 248 -10.49 5.61 19.80
C ALA A 248 -9.30 5.54 20.79
N TYR A 249 -8.25 4.81 20.44
CA TYR A 249 -7.04 4.75 21.25
C TYR A 249 -6.35 6.10 21.39
N LEU A 250 -6.31 6.88 20.31
CA LEU A 250 -5.71 8.22 20.35
C LEU A 250 -6.49 9.17 21.26
N HIS A 251 -7.82 9.15 21.21
CA HIS A 251 -8.67 9.90 22.16
C HIS A 251 -8.37 9.49 23.61
N PHE A 252 -8.27 8.18 23.89
CA PHE A 252 -7.97 7.71 25.25
C PHE A 252 -6.62 8.25 25.75
N ILE A 253 -5.54 8.15 24.96
CA ILE A 253 -4.24 8.66 25.42
C ILE A 253 -4.19 10.20 25.50
N GLN A 254 -5.03 10.90 24.74
CA GLN A 254 -5.23 12.36 24.84
C GLN A 254 -6.00 12.75 26.12
N GLY A 255 -6.75 11.84 26.71
CA GLY A 255 -7.63 12.12 27.86
C GLY A 255 -9.06 12.48 27.46
N GLU A 256 -9.40 12.33 26.19
CA GLU A 256 -10.73 12.55 25.59
C GLU A 256 -11.56 11.27 25.81
N VAL A 257 -11.98 11.06 27.06
CA VAL A 257 -12.59 9.81 27.56
C VAL A 257 -13.92 9.52 26.89
N GLU A 258 -14.79 10.53 26.78
CA GLU A 258 -16.13 10.36 26.22
C GLU A 258 -16.08 10.08 24.72
N GLU A 259 -15.14 10.72 24.00
CA GLU A 259 -14.88 10.49 22.60
C GLU A 259 -14.34 9.08 22.35
N ALA A 260 -13.41 8.61 23.20
CA ALA A 260 -12.90 7.25 23.14
C ALA A 260 -14.04 6.23 23.35
N ARG A 261 -14.88 6.43 24.37
CA ARG A 261 -16.06 5.60 24.67
C ARG A 261 -17.03 5.53 23.51
N ALA A 262 -17.40 6.68 22.97
CA ALA A 262 -18.33 6.77 21.85
C ALA A 262 -17.82 6.01 20.62
N LEU A 263 -16.52 6.09 20.32
CA LEU A 263 -15.94 5.36 19.20
C LEU A 263 -15.83 3.86 19.44
N VAL A 264 -15.51 3.40 20.66
CA VAL A 264 -15.50 1.96 20.96
C VAL A 264 -16.90 1.36 20.79
N ASN A 265 -17.93 2.01 21.35
CA ASN A 265 -19.32 1.56 21.22
C ASN A 265 -19.74 1.53 19.75
N PHE A 266 -19.46 2.61 19.01
CA PHE A 266 -19.72 2.66 17.57
C PHE A 266 -18.99 1.53 16.82
N ASN A 267 -17.75 1.19 17.18
CA ASN A 267 -17.01 0.11 16.53
C ASN A 267 -17.69 -1.25 16.73
N ALA A 268 -18.12 -1.54 17.97
CA ALA A 268 -18.82 -2.78 18.31
C ALA A 268 -20.16 -2.88 17.57
N GLU A 269 -20.96 -1.81 17.57
CA GLU A 269 -22.22 -1.74 16.84
C GLU A 269 -22.01 -1.90 15.33
N PHE A 270 -21.01 -1.21 14.77
CA PHE A 270 -20.65 -1.29 13.36
C PHE A 270 -20.27 -2.73 12.97
N TYR A 271 -19.43 -3.38 13.78
CA TYR A 271 -19.05 -4.77 13.57
C TYR A 271 -20.27 -5.71 13.62
N CYS A 272 -21.10 -5.62 14.66
CA CYS A 272 -22.29 -6.45 14.83
C CYS A 272 -23.36 -6.22 13.75
N LYS A 273 -23.50 -4.98 13.26
CA LYS A 273 -24.43 -4.64 12.16
C LYS A 273 -24.02 -5.29 10.84
N HIS A 274 -22.71 -5.38 10.57
CA HIS A 274 -22.20 -5.79 9.26
C HIS A 274 -21.74 -7.24 9.17
N LEU A 275 -21.19 -7.82 10.26
CA LEU A 275 -20.69 -9.20 10.28
C LEU A 275 -21.71 -10.24 9.78
N PRO A 276 -23.00 -10.24 10.21
CA PRO A 276 -23.97 -11.25 9.79
C PRO A 276 -24.26 -11.26 8.28
N ARG A 277 -23.96 -10.14 7.59
CA ARG A 277 -24.18 -9.96 6.15
C ARG A 277 -23.02 -10.50 5.31
N LEU A 278 -21.89 -10.86 5.92
CA LEU A 278 -20.76 -11.41 5.18
C LEU A 278 -21.08 -12.81 4.64
N PRO A 279 -20.64 -13.14 3.42
CA PRO A 279 -20.77 -14.49 2.90
C PRO A 279 -20.09 -15.50 3.82
N ARG A 280 -20.77 -16.62 4.13
CA ARG A 280 -20.21 -17.72 4.94
C ARG A 280 -19.14 -18.48 4.15
N LYS A 281 -17.93 -17.92 4.07
CA LYS A 281 -16.75 -18.53 3.42
C LYS A 281 -15.54 -18.45 4.35
N ALA A 282 -14.73 -19.51 4.36
CA ALA A 282 -13.54 -19.60 5.23
C ALA A 282 -12.58 -18.41 5.08
N ILE A 283 -12.46 -17.86 3.87
CA ILE A 283 -11.63 -16.67 3.64
C ILE A 283 -12.13 -15.45 4.42
N TRP A 284 -13.44 -15.23 4.49
CA TRP A 284 -13.99 -14.11 5.26
C TRP A 284 -13.80 -14.31 6.75
N PHE A 285 -13.93 -15.53 7.26
CA PHE A 285 -13.64 -15.84 8.65
C PHE A 285 -12.20 -15.46 9.03
N LYS A 286 -11.21 -15.90 8.25
CA LYS A 286 -9.79 -15.58 8.48
C LYS A 286 -9.51 -14.08 8.39
N GLU A 287 -10.13 -13.38 7.45
CA GLU A 287 -9.89 -11.95 7.26
C GLU A 287 -10.53 -11.13 8.40
N ASN A 288 -11.68 -11.56 8.92
CA ASN A 288 -12.44 -10.87 9.97
C ASN A 288 -11.85 -11.01 11.37
N THR A 289 -10.92 -11.94 11.62
CA THR A 289 -10.29 -12.06 12.95
C THR A 289 -9.62 -10.76 13.37
N HIS A 290 -9.02 -10.03 12.42
CA HIS A 290 -8.40 -8.73 12.69
C HIS A 290 -9.44 -7.67 13.14
N SER A 291 -10.62 -7.65 12.50
CA SER A 291 -11.71 -6.76 12.91
C SER A 291 -12.21 -7.11 14.31
N LEU A 292 -12.34 -8.41 14.61
CA LEU A 292 -12.74 -8.89 15.94
C LEU A 292 -11.71 -8.47 17.01
N ASP A 293 -10.41 -8.66 16.75
CA ASP A 293 -9.35 -8.26 17.66
C ASP A 293 -9.39 -6.76 17.97
N CYS A 294 -9.64 -5.92 16.96
CA CYS A 294 -9.78 -4.48 17.14
C CYS A 294 -11.01 -4.10 17.99
N VAL A 295 -12.13 -4.82 17.83
CA VAL A 295 -13.33 -4.60 18.66
C VAL A 295 -13.09 -5.06 20.10
N ALA A 296 -12.54 -6.27 20.29
CA ALA A 296 -12.25 -6.84 21.60
C ALA A 296 -11.25 -6.00 22.40
N LEU A 297 -10.16 -5.56 21.76
CA LEU A 297 -9.18 -4.66 22.38
C LEU A 297 -9.79 -3.27 22.67
N GLY A 298 -10.72 -2.80 21.84
CA GLY A 298 -11.48 -1.58 22.10
C GLY A 298 -12.31 -1.70 23.38
N LEU A 299 -13.03 -2.82 23.57
CA LEU A 299 -13.78 -3.07 24.80
C LEU A 299 -12.84 -3.22 26.02
N GLN A 300 -11.71 -3.90 25.86
CA GLN A 300 -10.70 -3.97 26.92
C GLN A 300 -10.13 -2.59 27.30
N MET A 301 -10.00 -1.67 26.33
CA MET A 301 -9.62 -0.29 26.64
C MET A 301 -10.67 0.42 27.49
N MET A 302 -11.96 0.11 27.30
CA MET A 302 -13.04 0.68 28.10
C MET A 302 -13.04 0.17 29.54
N GLU A 303 -12.79 -1.12 29.74
CA GLU A 303 -12.59 -1.70 31.07
C GLU A 303 -11.41 -1.02 31.78
N ARG A 304 -10.27 -0.93 31.10
CA ARG A 304 -9.09 -0.25 31.65
C ARG A 304 -9.35 1.21 31.99
N LEU A 305 -10.13 1.91 31.18
CA LEU A 305 -10.50 3.30 31.43
C LEU A 305 -11.40 3.43 32.65
N HIS A 306 -12.37 2.51 32.81
CA HIS A 306 -13.25 2.46 33.98
C HIS A 306 -12.45 2.18 35.27
N ASP A 307 -11.51 1.24 35.21
CA ASP A 307 -10.71 0.78 36.35
C ASP A 307 -9.52 1.70 36.67
N GLY A 308 -9.36 2.82 35.95
CA GLY A 308 -8.22 3.74 36.13
C GLY A 308 -6.86 3.12 35.76
N LEU A 309 -6.85 2.06 34.95
CA LEU A 309 -5.66 1.34 34.53
C LEU A 309 -4.93 2.04 33.39
N LYS A 310 -3.65 1.70 33.23
CA LYS A 310 -2.83 2.22 32.13
C LYS A 310 -3.42 1.79 30.76
N PRO A 311 -3.40 2.68 29.75
CA PRO A 311 -3.78 2.32 28.38
C PRO A 311 -2.99 1.13 27.84
N LEU A 312 -3.53 0.45 26.83
CA LEU A 312 -2.80 -0.57 26.07
C LEU A 312 -1.48 -0.03 25.51
N GLY A 313 -0.49 -0.91 25.33
CA GLY A 313 0.76 -0.57 24.68
C GLY A 313 0.53 -0.16 23.22
N SER A 314 1.25 0.86 22.74
CA SER A 314 1.13 1.34 21.35
C SER A 314 1.42 0.23 20.33
N THR A 315 2.39 -0.64 20.63
CA THR A 315 2.72 -1.81 19.80
C THR A 315 1.56 -2.79 19.69
N THR A 316 0.87 -3.11 20.78
CA THR A 316 -0.34 -3.98 20.75
C THR A 316 -1.41 -3.39 19.85
N VAL A 317 -1.65 -2.08 19.97
CA VAL A 317 -2.70 -1.38 19.20
C VAL A 317 -2.37 -1.40 17.70
N ILE A 318 -1.17 -1.00 17.31
CA ILE A 318 -0.81 -0.94 15.89
C ILE A 318 -0.68 -2.32 15.27
N GLN A 319 -0.18 -3.32 16.01
CA GLN A 319 -0.09 -4.70 15.53
C GLN A 319 -1.47 -5.33 15.27
N ALA A 320 -2.46 -5.05 16.11
CA ALA A 320 -3.84 -5.49 15.88
C ALA A 320 -4.49 -4.77 14.69
N ALA A 321 -4.21 -3.46 14.53
CA ALA A 321 -4.90 -2.64 13.54
C ALA A 321 -4.30 -2.67 12.13
N ASN A 322 -2.97 -2.83 12.00
CA ASN A 322 -2.31 -2.77 10.69
C ASN A 322 -2.49 -4.07 9.90
N ARG A 323 -2.36 -3.99 8.56
CA ARG A 323 -2.43 -5.15 7.67
C ARG A 323 -1.21 -5.28 6.76
N VAL A 324 -0.11 -4.64 7.16
CA VAL A 324 1.17 -4.73 6.46
C VAL A 324 1.81 -6.06 6.81
N ASN A 325 2.21 -6.82 5.79
CA ASN A 325 2.76 -8.16 5.97
C ASN A 325 4.28 -8.22 5.80
N TYR A 326 4.94 -7.10 5.49
CA TYR A 326 6.38 -7.06 5.30
C TYR A 326 7.07 -6.60 6.59
N PRO A 327 7.87 -7.46 7.26
CA PRO A 327 8.37 -7.17 8.60
C PRO A 327 9.12 -5.83 8.75
N PRO A 328 9.98 -5.40 7.81
CA PRO A 328 10.62 -4.09 7.90
C PRO A 328 9.62 -2.93 7.89
N ALA A 329 8.56 -2.99 7.07
CA ALA A 329 7.54 -1.95 7.05
C ALA A 329 6.67 -1.96 8.31
N VAL A 330 6.40 -3.14 8.89
CA VAL A 330 5.72 -3.25 10.19
C VAL A 330 6.55 -2.59 11.30
N ALA A 331 7.86 -2.83 11.34
CA ALA A 331 8.76 -2.22 12.32
C ALA A 331 8.78 -0.68 12.22
N VAL A 332 8.72 -0.14 11.01
CA VAL A 332 8.61 1.31 10.78
C VAL A 332 7.28 1.84 11.33
N LEU A 333 6.15 1.19 11.02
CA LEU A 333 4.84 1.60 11.54
C LEU A 333 4.80 1.59 13.06
N ASP A 334 5.31 0.54 13.71
CA ASP A 334 5.36 0.44 15.17
C ASP A 334 6.23 1.54 15.80
N THR A 335 7.41 1.78 15.21
CA THR A 335 8.32 2.84 15.66
C THR A 335 7.65 4.23 15.56
N GLN A 336 7.03 4.52 14.42
CA GLN A 336 6.38 5.82 14.20
C GLN A 336 5.14 6.00 15.07
N PHE A 337 4.32 4.96 15.25
CA PHE A 337 3.15 5.01 16.12
C PHE A 337 3.54 5.21 17.58
N SER A 338 4.53 4.47 18.05
CA SER A 338 5.07 4.62 19.41
C SER A 338 5.70 6.00 19.63
N ARG A 339 6.38 6.57 18.62
CA ARG A 339 6.86 7.96 18.65
C ARG A 339 5.70 8.95 18.74
N PHE A 340 4.67 8.79 17.91
CA PHE A 340 3.49 9.64 17.91
C PHE A 340 2.77 9.62 19.27
N CYS A 341 2.49 8.44 19.80
CA CYS A 341 1.82 8.26 21.10
C CYS A 341 2.62 8.87 22.26
N ARG A 342 3.95 8.77 22.24
CA ARG A 342 4.81 9.46 23.22
C ARG A 342 4.69 10.97 23.13
N GLY A 343 4.64 11.52 21.91
CA GLY A 343 4.40 12.95 21.68
C GLY A 343 3.08 13.40 22.28
N VAL A 344 1.99 12.68 21.98
CA VAL A 344 0.65 12.96 22.52
C VAL A 344 0.63 12.96 24.05
N ARG A 345 1.23 11.96 24.70
CA ARG A 345 1.29 11.89 26.17
C ARG A 345 2.10 13.03 26.80
N LYS A 346 3.19 13.45 26.15
CA LYS A 346 4.00 14.59 26.60
C LYS A 346 3.21 15.90 26.51
N SER A 347 2.53 16.15 25.39
CA SER A 347 1.64 17.31 25.25
C SER A 347 0.50 17.27 26.29
N ARG A 348 -0.07 16.07 26.49
CA ARG A 348 -0.87 15.63 27.66
C ARG A 348 -0.45 16.31 28.96
N LYS A 349 0.70 15.82 29.43
CA LYS A 349 1.29 16.16 30.71
C LYS A 349 1.61 17.66 30.80
N ALA A 350 2.15 18.25 29.75
CA ALA A 350 2.46 19.69 29.72
C ALA A 350 1.19 20.54 29.89
N ALA A 351 0.10 20.21 29.20
CA ALA A 351 -1.16 20.94 29.32
C ALA A 351 -1.77 20.86 30.74
N THR A 352 -1.68 19.69 31.38
CA THR A 352 -2.13 19.52 32.78
C THR A 352 -1.25 20.26 33.78
N GLU A 353 0.06 20.37 33.53
CA GLU A 353 1.00 21.09 34.39
C GLU A 353 0.82 22.61 34.25
N THR A 354 0.63 23.13 33.03
CA THR A 354 0.37 24.57 32.81
C THR A 354 -1.04 25.01 33.21
N GLY A 355 -2.02 24.10 33.18
CA GLY A 355 -3.39 24.36 33.64
C GLY A 355 -3.57 24.34 35.16
N ALA A 356 -2.58 23.85 35.91
CA ALA A 356 -2.61 23.78 37.37
C ALA A 356 -2.16 25.08 38.07
N GLU A 357 -1.53 26.03 37.36
CA GLU A 357 -1.11 27.32 37.94
C GLU A 357 -2.21 28.41 37.94
N ALA A 358 -3.36 28.18 37.30
CA ALA A 358 -4.46 29.16 37.25
C ALA A 358 -5.52 29.03 38.36
N ALA A 359 -5.30 28.14 39.34
CA ALA A 359 -6.19 27.90 40.48
C ALA A 359 -5.54 28.24 41.82
N ALA A 360 -4.78 29.34 41.89
CA ALA A 360 -4.49 30.00 43.15
C ALA A 360 -5.49 31.15 43.31
N GLU A 361 -6.50 30.95 44.15
CA GLU A 361 -7.40 32.01 44.62
C GLU A 361 -6.58 33.22 45.10
N PRO A 362 -6.98 34.46 44.78
CA PRO A 362 -6.50 35.59 45.55
C PRO A 362 -7.06 35.46 46.96
N ALA A 363 -6.16 35.28 47.93
CA ALA A 363 -6.49 35.30 49.34
C ALA A 363 -7.29 36.56 49.66
N SER A 364 -8.52 36.37 50.14
CA SER A 364 -9.27 37.38 50.87
C SER A 364 -8.44 37.79 52.09
N VAL A 365 -8.15 39.08 52.21
CA VAL A 365 -7.80 39.71 53.48
C VAL A 365 -8.58 41.01 53.55
N ASP A 366 -9.23 41.18 54.71
CA ASP A 366 -10.19 42.20 55.11
C ASP A 366 -9.84 43.66 54.75
#